data_AF-A0A7X5ZX40-F1
#
_entry.id   AF-A0A7X5ZX40-F1
#
_cell.length_a   1.000
_cell.length_b   1.000
_cell.length_c   1.000
_cell.angle_alpha   90.00
_cell.angle_beta   90.00
_cell.angle_gamma   90.00
#
_symmetry.space_group_name_H-M   'P 1'
#
loop_
_entity.id
_entity.type
_entity.pdbx_description
1 polymer ?
#
loop_
_entity_poly.entity_id
_entity_poly.type
_entity_poly.pdbx_seq_one_letter_code
_entity_poly.pdbx_strand_id
1 'polypeptide(L)'
;MIRIGNLAMAGLALALGLSACDDSAANKKANEEAAARAADAEKAQKLKDSVEHNFDCLAALRWQKAAIAAVAGDAKPYEDFYREKLEASLGDQTLPAGEDGAPALSRATIQQYADWAYPKTVEAKFRAGKDANGDGKVSDLERSGRGFNMVGQCVQFAAEMGKGPLAGKDKVARMFKIEALRKSLKDKEA
;
A
#
# COMPACT_ATOMS: atom_id res chain seq x y z
N MET A 1 -24.20 20.03 -23.50
CA MET A 1 -24.05 20.71 -22.20
C MET A 1 -22.79 20.19 -21.55
N ILE A 2 -21.72 20.97 -21.59
CA ILE A 2 -20.39 20.63 -21.07
C ILE A 2 -20.29 21.23 -19.67
N ARG A 3 -20.04 20.40 -18.65
CA ARG A 3 -19.76 20.86 -17.29
C ARG A 3 -18.24 20.98 -17.11
N ILE A 4 -17.84 22.22 -16.86
CA ILE A 4 -16.51 22.68 -16.44
C ILE A 4 -16.40 22.45 -14.92
N GLY A 5 -15.25 21.96 -14.46
CA GLY A 5 -14.85 21.88 -13.06
C GLY A 5 -13.84 20.73 -12.89
N ASN A 6 -12.57 20.89 -12.53
CA ASN A 6 -11.87 21.99 -11.88
C ASN A 6 -10.55 22.29 -12.61
N LEU A 7 -10.42 23.53 -13.08
CA LEU A 7 -9.14 24.20 -13.30
C LEU A 7 -8.57 24.59 -11.93
N ALA A 8 -7.28 24.29 -11.72
CA ALA A 8 -6.26 25.21 -11.23
C ALA A 8 -5.17 24.47 -10.45
N MET A 9 -4.15 24.01 -11.18
CA MET A 9 -2.77 24.29 -10.81
C MET A 9 -2.65 25.80 -10.57
N ALA A 10 -2.84 26.25 -9.34
CA ALA A 10 -2.29 27.51 -8.87
C ALA A 10 -0.88 27.16 -8.39
N GLY A 11 0.16 27.45 -9.15
CA GLY A 11 0.56 28.82 -9.43
C GLY A 11 1.64 29.17 -8.43
N LEU A 12 2.80 28.51 -8.57
CA LEU A 12 4.06 28.95 -7.97
C LEU A 12 4.43 30.29 -8.62
N ALA A 13 3.84 31.37 -8.12
CA ALA A 13 4.28 32.72 -8.39
C ALA A 13 4.54 33.35 -7.03
N LEU A 14 5.82 33.27 -6.62
CA LEU A 14 6.35 34.13 -5.58
C LEU A 14 5.99 35.58 -5.92
N ALA A 15 5.05 36.16 -5.19
CA ALA A 15 4.85 37.60 -5.14
C ALA A 15 6.04 38.21 -4.38
N LEU A 16 7.15 38.38 -5.09
CA LEU A 16 8.28 39.19 -4.66
C LEU A 16 7.95 40.67 -4.94
N GLY A 17 7.86 41.45 -3.86
CA GLY A 17 7.84 42.92 -3.86
C GLY A 17 6.50 43.49 -3.37
N LEU A 18 6.41 44.43 -2.42
CA LEU A 18 7.36 45.47 -2.03
C LEU A 18 7.26 45.84 -0.52
N SER A 19 8.38 46.41 -0.05
CA SER A 19 8.64 47.20 1.17
C SER A 19 8.71 46.51 2.53
N ALA A 20 9.85 45.89 2.82
CA ALA A 20 10.62 46.11 4.06
C ALA A 20 12.09 45.72 3.83
N CYS A 21 13.01 46.46 4.45
CA CYS A 21 14.45 46.21 4.46
C CYS A 21 14.79 44.74 4.75
N ASP A 22 15.84 44.27 4.07
CA ASP A 22 16.52 42.99 4.20
C ASP A 22 16.68 42.52 5.65
N ASP A 23 15.79 41.64 6.09
CA ASP A 23 16.13 40.64 7.10
C ASP A 23 16.53 39.35 6.37
N SER A 24 17.63 39.46 5.60
CA SER A 24 18.24 38.35 4.85
C SER A 24 18.45 37.12 5.75
N ALA A 25 18.70 37.34 7.04
CA ALA A 25 18.79 36.28 8.05
C ALA A 25 17.45 35.59 8.33
N ALA A 26 16.33 36.33 8.40
CA ALA A 26 15.01 35.75 8.61
C ALA A 26 14.52 34.98 7.38
N ASN A 27 14.75 35.52 6.18
CA ASN A 27 14.44 34.81 4.92
C ASN A 27 15.32 33.58 4.72
N LYS A 28 16.61 33.65 5.08
CA LYS A 28 17.52 32.50 5.05
C LYS A 28 17.06 31.41 6.01
N LYS A 29 16.70 31.76 7.25
CA LYS A 29 16.18 30.82 8.24
C LYS A 29 14.84 30.19 7.79
N ALA A 30 13.92 30.98 7.25
CA ALA A 30 12.65 30.46 6.73
C ALA A 30 12.85 29.51 5.54
N ASN A 31 13.78 29.83 4.62
CA ASN A 31 14.13 28.95 3.51
C ASN A 31 14.83 27.66 3.98
N GLU A 32 15.71 27.74 4.98
CA GLU A 32 16.36 26.57 5.59
C GLU A 32 15.35 25.68 6.32
N GLU A 33 14.39 26.26 7.06
CA GLU A 33 13.31 25.52 7.71
C GLU A 33 12.35 24.90 6.68
N ALA A 34 12.03 25.61 5.59
CA ALA A 34 11.23 25.07 4.49
C ALA A 34 11.94 23.92 3.77
N ALA A 35 13.24 24.06 3.51
CA ALA A 35 14.07 23.01 2.92
C ALA A 35 14.19 21.79 3.84
N ALA A 36 14.35 21.99 5.15
CA ALA A 36 14.36 20.91 6.14
C ALA A 36 13.01 20.17 6.17
N ARG A 37 11.89 20.89 6.20
CA ARG A 37 10.55 20.29 6.11
C ARG A 37 10.31 19.54 4.80
N ALA A 38 10.81 20.05 3.68
CA ALA A 38 10.73 19.36 2.39
C ALA A 38 11.54 18.06 2.38
N ALA A 39 12.76 18.08 2.94
CA ALA A 39 13.59 16.89 3.08
C ALA A 39 12.97 15.85 4.02
N ASP A 40 12.37 16.29 5.14
CA ASP A 40 11.65 15.41 6.07
C ASP A 40 10.41 14.79 5.43
N ALA A 41 9.64 15.58 4.66
CA ALA A 41 8.49 15.08 3.91
C ALA A 41 8.90 14.08 2.82
N GLU A 42 9.99 14.34 2.09
CA GLU A 42 10.53 13.43 1.09
C GLU A 42 10.99 12.11 1.73
N LYS A 43 11.68 12.18 2.86
CA LYS A 43 12.12 10.99 3.61
C LYS A 43 10.93 10.18 4.11
N ALA A 44 9.91 10.84 4.66
CA ALA A 44 8.68 10.17 5.10
C ALA A 44 7.94 9.50 3.93
N GLN A 45 7.87 10.15 2.77
CA GLN A 45 7.25 9.59 1.58
C GLN A 45 8.03 8.36 1.07
N LYS A 46 9.35 8.45 0.95
CA LYS A 46 10.19 7.29 0.56
C LYS A 46 10.01 6.10 1.51
N LEU A 47 9.94 6.38 2.82
CA LEU A 47 9.70 5.33 3.80
C LEU A 47 8.32 4.71 3.61
N LYS A 48 7.27 5.52 3.41
CA LYS A 48 5.92 5.05 3.12
C LYS A 48 5.86 4.17 1.87
N ASP A 49 6.47 4.60 0.77
CA ASP A 49 6.52 3.85 -0.49
C ASP A 49 7.25 2.50 -0.30
N SER A 50 8.30 2.47 0.52
CA SER A 50 9.07 1.25 0.79
C SER A 50 8.32 0.18 1.59
N VAL A 51 7.28 0.58 2.33
CA VAL A 51 6.49 -0.33 3.20
C VAL A 51 5.11 -0.64 2.64
N GLU A 52 4.57 0.20 1.74
CA GLU A 52 3.20 0.10 1.25
C GLU A 52 2.88 -1.29 0.66
N HIS A 53 3.74 -1.80 -0.21
CA HIS A 53 3.52 -3.12 -0.83
C HIS A 53 3.43 -4.25 0.21
N ASN A 54 4.23 -4.20 1.27
CA ASN A 54 4.19 -5.23 2.31
C ASN A 54 2.91 -5.12 3.16
N PHE A 55 2.40 -3.91 3.43
CA PHE A 55 1.09 -3.73 4.06
C PHE A 55 -0.05 -4.22 3.17
N ASP A 56 0.01 -3.95 1.87
CA ASP A 56 -0.96 -4.47 0.91
C ASP A 56 -0.95 -6.01 0.91
N CYS A 57 0.23 -6.64 0.95
CA CYS A 57 0.32 -8.09 1.05
C CYS A 57 -0.24 -8.63 2.38
N LEU A 58 0.05 -8.00 3.52
CA LEU A 58 -0.59 -8.39 4.79
C LEU A 58 -2.12 -8.29 4.72
N ALA A 59 -2.64 -7.21 4.15
CA ALA A 59 -4.07 -7.02 3.98
C ALA A 59 -4.67 -8.07 3.02
N ALA A 60 -4.00 -8.37 1.91
CA ALA A 60 -4.44 -9.36 0.93
C ALA A 60 -4.51 -10.77 1.55
N LEU A 61 -3.46 -11.18 2.27
CA LEU A 61 -3.40 -12.47 2.97
C LEU A 61 -4.50 -12.59 4.02
N ARG A 62 -4.71 -11.53 4.83
CA ARG A 62 -5.79 -11.48 5.82
C ARG A 62 -7.17 -11.55 5.18
N TRP A 63 -7.38 -10.82 4.08
CA TRP A 63 -8.65 -10.76 3.37
C TRP A 63 -9.06 -12.13 2.80
N GLN A 64 -8.11 -12.90 2.26
CA GLN A 64 -8.39 -14.18 1.60
C GLN A 64 -7.84 -15.40 2.35
N LYS A 65 -7.70 -15.29 3.68
CA LYS A 65 -7.11 -16.33 4.55
C LYS A 65 -7.74 -17.71 4.36
N ALA A 66 -9.07 -17.79 4.23
CA ALA A 66 -9.77 -19.07 4.05
C ALA A 66 -9.51 -19.72 2.68
N ALA A 67 -9.39 -18.92 1.60
CA ALA A 67 -9.06 -19.43 0.28
C ALA A 67 -7.59 -19.90 0.23
N ILE A 68 -6.69 -19.16 0.87
CA ILE A 68 -5.29 -19.54 1.03
C ILE A 68 -5.19 -20.87 1.79
N ALA A 69 -5.87 -21.00 2.93
CA ALA A 69 -5.91 -22.23 3.73
C ALA A 69 -6.33 -23.46 2.90
N ALA A 70 -7.34 -23.32 2.05
CA ALA A 70 -7.86 -24.40 1.22
C ALA A 70 -6.88 -24.85 0.11
N VAL A 71 -6.03 -23.97 -0.42
CA VAL A 71 -5.21 -24.26 -1.61
C VAL A 71 -3.71 -24.30 -1.32
N ALA A 72 -3.23 -23.33 -0.55
CA ALA A 72 -1.83 -23.05 -0.25
C ALA A 72 -1.45 -23.33 1.22
N GLY A 73 -2.39 -23.81 2.04
CA GLY A 73 -2.17 -24.13 3.44
C GLY A 73 -2.17 -22.91 4.36
N ASP A 74 -1.62 -23.06 5.57
CA ASP A 74 -1.63 -21.99 6.58
C ASP A 74 -1.03 -20.67 6.05
N ALA A 75 -1.77 -19.58 6.25
CA ALA A 75 -1.40 -18.25 5.81
C ALA A 75 -0.36 -17.58 6.72
N LYS A 76 -0.27 -18.00 7.99
CA LYS A 76 0.57 -17.34 8.99
C LYS A 76 2.04 -17.22 8.60
N PRO A 77 2.72 -18.24 8.04
CA PRO A 77 4.10 -18.09 7.60
C PRO A 77 4.30 -17.06 6.48
N TYR A 78 3.29 -16.84 5.64
CA TYR A 78 3.31 -15.77 4.63
C TYR A 78 3.13 -14.40 5.28
N GLU A 79 2.19 -14.28 6.24
CA GLU A 79 1.97 -13.05 7.00
C GLU A 79 3.24 -12.65 7.78
N ASP A 80 3.87 -13.61 8.46
CA ASP A 80 5.10 -13.38 9.24
C ASP A 80 6.25 -12.90 8.33
N PHE A 81 6.37 -13.43 7.11
CA PHE A 81 7.36 -12.96 6.13
C PHE A 81 7.18 -11.47 5.77
N TYR A 82 5.95 -11.02 5.51
CA TYR A 82 5.71 -9.60 5.19
C TYR A 82 5.87 -8.69 6.41
N ARG A 83 5.58 -9.20 7.62
CA ARG A 83 5.92 -8.50 8.87
C ARG A 83 7.43 -8.33 9.03
N GLU A 84 8.21 -9.39 8.84
CA GLU A 84 9.69 -9.34 8.89
C GLU A 84 10.24 -8.30 7.88
N LYS A 85 9.67 -8.25 6.66
CA LYS A 85 10.02 -7.24 5.65
C LYS A 85 9.71 -5.82 6.10
N LEU A 86 8.54 -5.59 6.71
CA LEU A 86 8.16 -4.28 7.25
C LEU A 86 9.12 -3.82 8.36
N GLU A 87 9.46 -4.71 9.28
CA GLU A 87 10.44 -4.42 10.33
C GLU A 87 11.80 -4.04 9.75
N ALA A 88 12.26 -4.77 8.72
CA ALA A 88 13.52 -4.49 8.06
C ALA A 88 13.50 -3.16 7.29
N SER A 89 12.42 -2.85 6.59
CA SER A 89 12.26 -1.58 5.86
C SER A 89 12.18 -0.37 6.80
N LEU A 90 11.50 -0.52 7.95
CA LEU A 90 11.37 0.55 8.94
C LEU A 90 12.68 0.79 9.69
N GLY A 91 13.38 -0.27 10.09
CA GLY A 91 14.53 -0.16 10.99
C GLY A 91 14.16 0.60 12.26
N ASP A 92 14.94 1.62 12.60
CA ASP A 92 14.69 2.51 13.75
C ASP A 92 13.85 3.75 13.40
N GLN A 93 13.40 3.87 12.15
CA GLN A 93 12.62 5.03 11.71
C GLN A 93 11.19 4.95 12.21
N THR A 94 10.59 6.12 12.42
CA THR A 94 9.18 6.27 12.79
C THR A 94 8.51 7.28 11.85
N LEU A 95 7.43 6.88 11.21
CA LEU A 95 6.48 7.84 10.63
C LEU A 95 5.54 8.31 11.74
N PRO A 96 5.40 9.62 11.94
CA PRO A 96 4.50 10.16 12.95
C PRO A 96 3.04 9.80 12.63
N ALA A 97 2.18 9.90 13.64
CA ALA A 97 0.74 9.76 13.45
C ALA A 97 0.24 10.79 12.42
N GLY A 98 -0.68 10.36 11.55
CA GLY A 98 -1.24 11.19 10.49
C GLY A 98 -2.56 11.85 10.91
N GLU A 99 -2.95 12.90 10.17
CA GLU A 99 -4.14 13.72 10.47
C GLU A 99 -5.46 12.91 10.38
N ASP A 100 -5.51 11.86 9.55
CA ASP A 100 -6.67 10.97 9.40
C ASP A 100 -6.80 9.89 10.49
N GLY A 101 -6.24 10.16 11.68
CA GLY A 101 -6.16 9.21 12.78
C GLY A 101 -5.26 8.00 12.48
N ALA A 102 -4.31 8.15 11.55
CA ALA A 102 -3.32 7.10 11.28
C ALA A 102 -2.41 6.97 12.51
N PRO A 103 -2.28 5.79 13.14
CA PRO A 103 -1.34 5.61 14.23
C PRO A 103 0.09 5.86 13.72
N ALA A 104 1.00 6.25 14.61
CA ALA A 104 2.41 6.32 14.26
C ALA A 104 2.88 4.95 13.75
N LEU A 105 3.70 4.92 12.70
CA LEU A 105 4.28 3.70 12.16
C LEU A 105 5.76 3.61 12.56
N SER A 106 6.07 2.66 13.42
CA SER A 106 7.41 2.22 13.79
C SER A 106 7.41 0.71 13.87
N ARG A 107 8.58 0.11 14.11
CA ARG A 107 8.70 -1.34 14.34
C ARG A 107 7.74 -1.87 15.41
N ALA A 108 7.52 -1.10 16.48
CA ALA A 108 6.66 -1.48 17.60
C ALA A 108 5.15 -1.38 17.26
N THR A 109 4.77 -0.59 16.26
CA THR A 109 3.37 -0.28 15.95
C THR A 109 2.91 -0.85 14.60
N ILE A 110 3.73 -1.68 13.93
CA ILE A 110 3.37 -2.33 12.65
C ILE A 110 1.99 -2.98 12.71
N GLN A 111 1.68 -3.73 13.78
CA GLN A 111 0.39 -4.41 13.91
C GLN A 111 -0.76 -3.41 14.00
N GLN A 112 -0.63 -2.41 14.87
CA GLN A 112 -1.65 -1.39 15.06
C GLN A 112 -1.91 -0.61 13.76
N TYR A 113 -0.84 -0.29 13.02
CA TYR A 113 -0.96 0.36 11.71
C TYR A 113 -1.61 -0.56 10.68
N ALA A 114 -1.22 -1.83 10.62
CA ALA A 114 -1.83 -2.82 9.72
C ALA A 114 -3.33 -2.98 9.98
N ASP A 115 -3.74 -3.02 11.25
CA ASP A 115 -5.16 -3.13 11.64
C ASP A 115 -5.97 -1.88 11.26
N TRP A 116 -5.40 -0.69 11.43
CA TRP A 116 -6.01 0.55 11.00
C TRP A 116 -6.11 0.66 9.46
N ALA A 117 -5.05 0.27 8.75
CA ALA A 117 -4.99 0.36 7.29
C ALA A 117 -5.87 -0.67 6.60
N TYR A 118 -6.04 -1.86 7.21
CA TYR A 118 -6.72 -3.01 6.63
C TYR A 118 -8.08 -2.70 5.95
N PRO A 119 -9.09 -2.12 6.64
CA PRO A 119 -10.38 -1.87 6.01
C PRO A 119 -10.27 -0.91 4.81
N LYS A 120 -9.42 0.12 4.91
CA LYS A 120 -9.19 1.08 3.83
C LYS A 120 -8.52 0.41 2.63
N THR A 121 -7.52 -0.43 2.86
CA THR A 121 -6.83 -1.18 1.80
C THR A 121 -7.76 -2.16 1.09
N VAL A 122 -8.57 -2.91 1.83
CA VAL A 122 -9.53 -3.86 1.23
C VAL A 122 -10.51 -3.13 0.32
N GLU A 123 -11.14 -2.07 0.81
CA GLU A 123 -12.11 -1.34 0.02
C GLU A 123 -11.46 -0.61 -1.16
N ALA A 124 -10.36 0.12 -0.95
CA ALA A 124 -9.76 0.96 -1.98
C ALA A 124 -8.90 0.20 -3.02
N LYS A 125 -8.31 -0.94 -2.67
CA LYS A 125 -7.37 -1.66 -3.57
C LYS A 125 -7.90 -3.00 -4.03
N PHE A 126 -8.69 -3.69 -3.21
CA PHE A 126 -9.12 -5.05 -3.53
C PHE A 126 -10.54 -5.09 -4.05
N ARG A 127 -11.44 -4.25 -3.54
CA ARG A 127 -12.85 -4.19 -3.94
C ARG A 127 -13.19 -3.04 -4.87
N ALA A 128 -12.40 -1.97 -4.85
CA ALA A 128 -12.57 -0.88 -5.80
C ALA A 128 -12.28 -1.39 -7.22
N GLY A 129 -13.32 -1.37 -8.07
CA GLY A 129 -13.21 -1.80 -9.45
C GLY A 129 -12.27 -0.97 -10.29
N LYS A 130 -11.85 -1.50 -11.45
CA LYS A 130 -11.34 -0.62 -12.49
C LYS A 130 -12.42 0.39 -12.85
N ASP A 131 -11.99 1.63 -13.02
CA ASP A 131 -12.69 2.69 -13.72
C ASP A 131 -13.44 2.10 -14.91
N ALA A 132 -14.70 2.47 -15.05
CA ALA A 132 -15.56 2.05 -16.15
C ALA A 132 -14.77 2.05 -17.48
N ASN A 133 -14.56 0.88 -18.07
CA ASN A 133 -14.60 0.82 -19.53
C ASN A 133 -15.97 1.41 -19.90
N GLY A 134 -16.02 2.24 -20.96
CA GLY A 134 -17.01 3.32 -21.21
C GLY A 134 -18.51 2.98 -21.25
N ASP A 135 -18.94 1.84 -20.72
CA ASP A 135 -20.28 1.29 -20.62
C ASP A 135 -20.78 1.14 -19.15
N GLY A 136 -19.96 1.43 -18.14
CA GLY A 136 -20.41 1.76 -16.77
C GLY A 136 -20.95 0.60 -15.93
N LYS A 137 -20.78 -0.66 -16.34
CA LYS A 137 -21.29 -1.84 -15.62
C LYS A 137 -20.21 -2.89 -15.38
N VAL A 138 -19.28 -2.61 -14.48
CA VAL A 138 -18.34 -3.62 -13.97
C VAL A 138 -19.03 -4.38 -12.82
N SER A 139 -19.17 -5.70 -12.94
CA SER A 139 -19.68 -6.58 -11.87
C SER A 139 -18.72 -6.58 -10.67
N ASP A 140 -19.19 -6.75 -9.44
CA ASP A 140 -18.32 -6.80 -8.24
C ASP A 140 -17.19 -7.84 -8.39
N LEU A 141 -17.45 -8.94 -9.11
CA LEU A 141 -16.47 -9.97 -9.45
C LEU A 141 -15.29 -9.45 -10.30
N GLU A 142 -15.57 -8.62 -11.31
CA GLU A 142 -14.51 -7.97 -12.11
C GLU A 142 -13.78 -6.89 -11.32
N ARG A 143 -14.44 -6.30 -10.31
CA ARG A 143 -13.81 -5.33 -9.41
C ARG A 143 -12.76 -5.98 -8.51
N SER A 144 -13.06 -7.16 -8.00
CA SER A 144 -12.18 -7.94 -7.13
C SER A 144 -10.99 -8.60 -7.83
N GLY A 145 -10.96 -8.62 -9.16
CA GLY A 145 -9.91 -9.27 -9.94
C GLY A 145 -8.48 -8.75 -9.64
N ARG A 146 -8.32 -7.46 -9.33
CA ARG A 146 -7.02 -6.90 -8.92
C ARG A 146 -6.60 -7.39 -7.54
N GLY A 147 -7.52 -7.40 -6.57
CA GLY A 147 -7.28 -7.92 -5.24
C GLY A 147 -6.91 -9.41 -5.26
N PHE A 148 -7.60 -10.22 -6.06
CA PHE A 148 -7.29 -11.66 -6.19
C PHE A 148 -5.91 -11.91 -6.82
N ASN A 149 -5.52 -11.10 -7.79
CA ASN A 149 -4.17 -11.18 -8.36
C ASN A 149 -3.10 -10.84 -7.31
N MET A 150 -3.32 -9.82 -6.49
CA MET A 150 -2.42 -9.46 -5.38
C MET A 150 -2.25 -10.61 -4.39
N VAL A 151 -3.35 -11.27 -3.98
CA VAL A 151 -3.29 -12.44 -3.08
C VAL A 151 -2.37 -13.53 -3.65
N GLY A 152 -2.56 -13.89 -4.93
CA GLY A 152 -1.72 -14.88 -5.59
C GLY A 152 -0.26 -14.46 -5.71
N GLN A 153 0.02 -13.19 -6.00
CA GLN A 153 1.38 -12.65 -6.08
C GLN A 153 2.08 -12.68 -4.71
N CYS A 154 1.39 -12.29 -3.65
CA CYS A 154 1.99 -12.27 -2.31
C CYS A 154 2.33 -13.68 -1.81
N VAL A 155 1.42 -14.64 -2.00
CA VAL A 155 1.68 -16.06 -1.67
C VAL A 155 2.83 -16.61 -2.51
N GLN A 156 2.86 -16.32 -3.82
CA GLN A 156 3.91 -16.79 -4.72
C GLN A 156 5.29 -16.27 -4.30
N PHE A 157 5.41 -14.96 -4.08
CA PHE A 157 6.69 -14.34 -3.75
C PHE A 157 7.22 -14.84 -2.40
N ALA A 158 6.38 -14.91 -1.37
CA ALA A 158 6.79 -15.47 -0.08
C ALA A 158 7.23 -16.94 -0.21
N ALA A 159 6.54 -17.75 -1.02
CA ALA A 159 6.92 -19.13 -1.29
C ALA A 159 8.26 -19.27 -2.04
N GLU A 160 8.52 -18.39 -3.00
CA GLU A 160 9.81 -18.32 -3.71
C GLU A 160 10.96 -17.94 -2.79
N MET A 161 10.68 -17.14 -1.76
CA MET A 161 11.61 -16.79 -0.68
C MET A 161 11.70 -17.86 0.43
N GLY A 162 11.11 -19.04 0.20
CA GLY A 162 11.21 -20.18 1.12
C GLY A 162 10.25 -20.13 2.31
N LYS A 163 9.18 -19.33 2.25
CA LYS A 163 8.21 -19.18 3.34
C LYS A 163 6.89 -19.88 3.03
N GLY A 164 6.25 -20.43 4.05
CA GLY A 164 4.93 -21.07 4.00
C GLY A 164 4.86 -22.41 3.25
N PRO A 165 3.67 -23.03 3.17
CA PRO A 165 3.53 -24.44 2.77
C PRO A 165 3.85 -24.75 1.30
N LEU A 166 3.96 -23.71 0.47
CA LEU A 166 4.43 -23.83 -0.91
C LEU A 166 5.96 -23.70 -1.05
N ALA A 167 6.68 -23.37 0.02
CA ALA A 167 8.14 -23.34 0.03
C ALA A 167 8.73 -24.72 -0.32
N GLY A 168 9.84 -24.73 -1.06
CA GLY A 168 10.54 -25.96 -1.44
C GLY A 168 9.85 -26.84 -2.49
N LYS A 169 8.58 -26.57 -2.85
CA LYS A 169 7.96 -27.16 -4.04
C LYS A 169 8.67 -26.68 -5.30
N ASP A 170 8.71 -27.48 -6.36
CA ASP A 170 9.26 -27.03 -7.64
C ASP A 170 8.41 -25.89 -8.25
N LYS A 171 9.00 -25.16 -9.20
CA LYS A 171 8.37 -23.98 -9.81
C LYS A 171 6.99 -24.31 -10.41
N VAL A 172 6.85 -25.46 -11.07
CA VAL A 172 5.62 -25.85 -11.76
C VAL A 172 4.54 -26.18 -10.74
N ALA A 173 4.86 -26.98 -9.70
CA ALA A 173 3.93 -27.28 -8.62
C ALA A 173 3.46 -26.03 -7.87
N ARG A 174 4.34 -25.04 -7.65
CA ARG A 174 3.94 -23.75 -7.07
C ARG A 174 3.00 -22.99 -7.99
N MET A 175 3.31 -22.85 -9.28
CA MET A 175 2.45 -22.14 -10.23
C MET A 175 1.05 -22.77 -10.31
N PHE A 176 0.94 -24.09 -10.38
CA PHE A 176 -0.36 -24.77 -10.35
C PHE A 176 -1.19 -24.44 -9.10
N LYS A 177 -0.56 -24.38 -7.92
CA LYS A 177 -1.25 -23.99 -6.68
C LYS A 177 -1.68 -22.53 -6.69
N ILE A 178 -0.86 -21.63 -7.22
CA ILE A 178 -1.20 -20.21 -7.34
C ILE A 178 -2.32 -19.99 -8.35
N GLU A 179 -2.34 -20.72 -9.46
CA GLU A 179 -3.44 -20.68 -10.44
C GLU A 179 -4.74 -21.23 -9.84
N ALA A 180 -4.67 -22.34 -9.12
CA ALA A 180 -5.81 -22.90 -8.39
C ALA A 180 -6.35 -21.90 -7.34
N LEU A 181 -5.46 -21.18 -6.64
CA LEU A 181 -5.85 -20.15 -5.69
C LEU A 181 -6.57 -19.00 -6.41
N ARG A 182 -5.98 -18.43 -7.47
CA ARG A 182 -6.59 -17.37 -8.28
C ARG A 182 -7.95 -17.78 -8.83
N LYS A 183 -8.12 -19.03 -9.26
CA LYS A 183 -9.41 -19.57 -9.73
C LYS A 183 -10.42 -19.65 -8.58
N SER A 184 -10.04 -20.24 -7.44
CA SER A 184 -10.93 -20.36 -6.27
C SER A 184 -11.43 -19.02 -5.73
N LEU A 185 -10.62 -17.97 -5.88
CA LEU A 185 -10.98 -16.62 -5.48
C LEU A 185 -12.05 -16.02 -6.39
N LYS A 186 -11.94 -16.23 -7.70
CA LYS A 186 -12.95 -15.82 -8.68
C LYS A 186 -14.26 -16.58 -8.50
N ASP A 187 -14.20 -17.88 -8.22
CA ASP A 187 -15.40 -18.72 -8.11
C ASP A 187 -16.21 -18.44 -6.81
N LYS A 188 -15.61 -17.86 -5.77
CA LYS A 188 -16.27 -17.58 -4.48
C LYS A 188 -17.11 -16.29 -4.44
N GLU A 189 -16.95 -15.39 -5.42
CA GLU A 189 -17.74 -14.15 -5.54
C GLU A 189 -18.71 -14.16 -6.74
N ALA A 190 -18.86 -15.31 -7.40
CA ALA A 190 -19.86 -15.57 -8.45
C ALA A 190 -21.13 -16.21 -7.85
#